data_AF-A0A9E3Z016-F1
#
_entry.id   AF-A0A9E3Z016-F1
#
_cell.length_a   1.000
_cell.length_b   1.000
_cell.length_c   1.000
_cell.angle_alpha   90.00
_cell.angle_beta   90.00
_cell.angle_gamma   90.00
#
_symmetry.space_group_name_H-M   'P 1'
#
loop_
_entity.id
_entity.type
_entity.pdbx_description
1 polymer ?
#
loop_
_entity_poly.entity_id
_entity_poly.type
_entity_poly.pdbx_seq_one_letter_code
_entity_poly.pdbx_strand_id
1 'polypeptide(L)'
;MGKFISISPLWGLVVVCLAGLVHGAVPDTASDTAQATRFQRTAQYLQDAPPEQRSDFAAIALSSLARAYFAEAKLAREQARKGGANAHLMSWSARVDRYASQMPLLLEDIELGFPVTLAIGGDKSLAITVAGRTVILSHPRLYEQNAFEQDILVAFCAQHSCEQVSPDSGKAAPIPVSALKIRPQWSFREGESVCAYNGISVRFNTTRNMANSRLICEQFMQEVITLADELAWQWRHAVSIDWDRLEIQPTPSRPEHMLQLNTVGDTVLVTVPLLYRSAGLFRQVLPWVRQRVTEQTDVSVELEADRYGWQKP
;
A
#
# COMPACT_ATOMS: atom_id res chain seq x y z
N MET A 1 34.02 94.99 2.18
CA MET A 1 34.97 94.80 1.06
C MET A 1 35.05 93.31 0.74
N GLY A 2 34.82 92.91 -0.53
CA GLY A 2 35.15 91.60 -1.17
C GLY A 2 34.57 90.33 -0.53
N LYS A 3 33.60 89.55 -1.06
CA LYS A 3 33.24 89.08 -2.42
C LYS A 3 34.10 87.90 -2.94
N PHE A 4 33.39 86.88 -3.45
CA PHE A 4 33.77 85.72 -4.31
C PHE A 4 34.23 84.42 -3.62
N ILE A 5 33.57 83.25 -3.73
CA ILE A 5 33.00 82.41 -4.82
C ILE A 5 34.02 81.39 -5.38
N SER A 6 33.65 80.10 -5.17
CA SER A 6 33.73 78.91 -6.05
C SER A 6 35.09 78.34 -6.53
N ILE A 7 35.22 77.00 -6.46
CA ILE A 7 35.28 76.04 -7.60
C ILE A 7 35.90 74.71 -7.11
N SER A 8 35.20 73.59 -7.36
CA SER A 8 35.66 72.20 -7.19
C SER A 8 36.77 71.82 -8.20
N PRO A 9 37.57 70.76 -7.98
CA PRO A 9 37.19 69.47 -8.58
C PRO A 9 37.59 68.21 -7.79
N LEU A 10 36.86 67.13 -8.13
CA LEU A 10 37.16 65.69 -8.15
C LEU A 10 38.42 65.16 -7.45
N TRP A 11 38.25 64.05 -6.70
CA TRP A 11 38.92 62.73 -6.74
C TRP A 11 38.10 61.89 -5.73
N GLY A 12 37.29 60.91 -6.12
CA GLY A 12 37.73 59.61 -6.61
C GLY A 12 37.70 58.57 -5.47
N LEU A 13 36.52 58.09 -5.07
CA LEU A 13 36.38 56.89 -4.24
C LEU A 13 35.15 56.10 -4.71
N VAL A 14 35.44 55.01 -5.42
CA VAL A 14 34.48 54.00 -5.87
C VAL A 14 34.04 53.20 -4.65
N VAL A 15 32.76 53.32 -4.28
CA VAL A 15 32.12 52.38 -3.35
C VAL A 15 31.58 51.22 -4.18
N VAL A 16 32.17 50.05 -3.98
CA VAL A 16 31.68 48.78 -4.52
C VAL A 16 30.41 48.40 -3.75
N CYS A 17 29.24 48.63 -4.35
CA CYS A 17 27.98 48.04 -3.91
C CYS A 17 27.96 46.56 -4.31
N LEU A 18 28.27 45.68 -3.36
CA LEU A 18 27.96 44.26 -3.45
C LEU A 18 26.44 44.08 -3.33
N ALA A 19 25.76 43.95 -4.47
CA ALA A 19 24.41 43.44 -4.54
C ALA A 19 24.40 41.98 -4.08
N GLY A 20 23.95 41.74 -2.84
CA GLY A 20 23.63 40.40 -2.36
C GLY A 20 22.40 39.88 -3.10
N LEU A 21 22.64 39.05 -4.12
CA LEU A 21 21.60 38.21 -4.73
C LEU A 21 21.10 37.21 -3.69
N VAL A 22 19.92 37.49 -3.13
CA VAL A 22 19.13 36.50 -2.40
C VAL A 22 18.74 35.42 -3.43
N HIS A 23 19.50 34.33 -3.45
CA HIS A 23 19.07 33.10 -4.10
C HIS A 23 17.87 32.59 -3.30
N GLY A 24 16.67 32.78 -3.84
CA GLY A 24 15.50 32.05 -3.39
C GLY A 24 15.79 30.56 -3.54
N ALA A 25 15.89 29.87 -2.42
CA ALA A 25 15.83 28.42 -2.41
C ALA A 25 14.50 28.02 -3.02
N VAL A 26 14.54 27.45 -4.22
CA VAL A 26 13.42 26.68 -4.77
C VAL A 26 13.19 25.55 -3.77
N PRO A 27 11.96 25.33 -3.26
CA PRO A 27 11.70 24.19 -2.39
C PRO A 27 11.97 22.91 -3.19
N ASP A 28 12.86 22.07 -2.66
CA ASP A 28 13.20 20.74 -3.18
C ASP A 28 11.99 19.80 -3.07
N THR A 29 11.00 19.98 -3.95
CA THR A 29 9.82 19.10 -4.06
C THR A 29 10.20 17.68 -4.52
N ALA A 30 11.38 17.51 -5.11
CA ALA A 30 11.91 16.22 -5.55
C ALA A 30 12.35 15.30 -4.39
N SER A 31 12.73 15.86 -3.23
CA SER A 31 13.15 15.05 -2.07
C SER A 31 11.95 14.50 -1.28
N ASP A 32 10.82 15.21 -1.29
CA ASP A 32 9.65 14.85 -0.47
C ASP A 32 8.80 13.76 -1.15
N THR A 33 8.74 13.80 -2.49
CA THR A 33 8.05 12.78 -3.31
C THR A 33 8.71 11.40 -3.24
N ALA A 34 10.04 11.33 -3.04
CA ALA A 34 10.76 10.08 -2.83
C ALA A 34 10.50 9.42 -1.46
N GLN A 35 9.89 10.16 -0.51
CA GLN A 35 9.56 9.70 0.83
C GLN A 35 8.05 9.59 1.09
N ALA A 36 7.24 9.60 0.04
CA ALA A 36 5.79 9.45 0.11
C ALA A 36 5.37 8.06 -0.37
N THR A 37 4.40 7.44 0.30
CA THR A 37 3.77 6.19 -0.19
C THR A 37 3.01 6.44 -1.49
N ARG A 38 2.71 5.40 -2.25
CA ARG A 38 1.84 5.48 -3.43
C ARG A 38 0.49 6.10 -3.07
N PHE A 39 -0.08 5.73 -1.92
CA PHE A 39 -1.30 6.34 -1.40
C PHE A 39 -1.15 7.86 -1.21
N GLN A 40 -0.07 8.31 -0.56
CA GLN A 40 0.20 9.73 -0.35
C GLN A 40 0.41 10.49 -1.66
N ARG A 41 1.15 9.91 -2.63
CA ARG A 41 1.32 10.50 -3.96
C ARG A 41 -0.02 10.62 -4.70
N THR A 42 -0.88 9.60 -4.62
CA THR A 42 -2.24 9.64 -5.18
C THR A 42 -3.08 10.72 -4.52
N ALA A 43 -3.10 10.78 -3.19
CA ALA A 43 -3.83 11.81 -2.47
C ALA A 43 -3.32 13.23 -2.79
N GLN A 44 -2.01 13.40 -3.00
CA GLN A 44 -1.40 14.67 -3.39
C GLN A 44 -1.82 15.09 -4.80
N TYR A 45 -1.73 14.19 -5.79
CA TYR A 45 -2.23 14.44 -7.14
C TYR A 45 -3.70 14.83 -7.14
N LEU A 46 -4.51 14.16 -6.32
CA LEU A 46 -5.94 14.40 -6.26
C LEU A 46 -6.32 15.78 -5.69
N GLN A 47 -5.41 16.51 -5.01
CA GLN A 47 -5.73 17.85 -4.50
C GLN A 47 -6.15 18.81 -5.63
N ASP A 48 -5.51 18.68 -6.79
CA ASP A 48 -5.74 19.51 -7.99
C ASP A 48 -6.53 18.78 -9.09
N ALA A 49 -6.97 17.55 -8.85
CA ALA A 49 -7.71 16.74 -9.82
C ALA A 49 -9.14 17.26 -10.05
N PRO A 50 -9.82 16.81 -11.13
CA PRO A 50 -11.21 17.13 -11.39
C PRO A 50 -12.11 16.86 -10.16
N PRO A 51 -13.14 17.69 -9.90
CA PRO A 51 -14.02 17.53 -8.73
C PRO A 51 -14.61 16.12 -8.58
N GLU A 52 -14.96 15.47 -9.70
CA GLU A 52 -15.49 14.10 -9.73
C GLU A 52 -14.51 13.09 -9.09
N GLN A 53 -13.23 13.11 -9.51
CA GLN A 53 -12.23 12.19 -8.95
C GLN A 53 -12.00 12.42 -7.45
N ARG A 54 -12.03 13.69 -7.01
CA ARG A 54 -11.94 14.04 -5.58
C ARG A 54 -13.13 13.51 -4.79
N SER A 55 -14.34 13.65 -5.33
CA SER A 55 -15.57 13.14 -4.74
C SER A 55 -15.56 11.62 -4.63
N ASP A 56 -15.20 10.91 -5.69
CA ASP A 56 -15.13 9.44 -5.68
C ASP A 56 -14.10 8.92 -4.68
N PHE A 57 -12.91 9.51 -4.68
CA PHE A 57 -11.86 9.15 -3.71
C PHE A 57 -12.31 9.40 -2.27
N ALA A 58 -12.91 10.57 -2.00
CA ALA A 58 -13.42 10.88 -0.66
C ALA A 58 -14.57 9.95 -0.25
N ALA A 59 -15.45 9.58 -1.17
CA ALA A 59 -16.54 8.64 -0.90
C ALA A 59 -16.00 7.24 -0.52
N ILE A 60 -15.02 6.73 -1.26
CA ILE A 60 -14.35 5.46 -0.95
C ILE A 60 -13.65 5.53 0.41
N ALA A 61 -12.92 6.61 0.68
CA ALA A 61 -12.14 6.76 1.89
C ALA A 61 -13.03 6.93 3.14
N LEU A 62 -14.05 7.79 3.08
CA LEU A 62 -14.98 8.04 4.19
C LEU A 62 -15.85 6.82 4.48
N SER A 63 -16.35 6.12 3.46
CA SER A 63 -17.14 4.89 3.65
C SER A 63 -16.30 3.78 4.28
N SER A 64 -15.03 3.64 3.88
CA SER A 64 -14.09 2.69 4.48
C SER A 64 -13.77 3.04 5.93
N LEU A 65 -13.54 4.33 6.23
CA LEU A 65 -13.28 4.80 7.58
C LEU A 65 -14.49 4.59 8.51
N ALA A 66 -15.69 4.89 8.03
CA ALA A 66 -16.94 4.66 8.77
C ALA A 66 -17.08 3.18 9.16
N ARG A 67 -16.87 2.26 8.20
CA ARG A 67 -16.92 0.81 8.44
C ARG A 67 -15.92 0.39 9.52
N ALA A 68 -14.69 0.91 9.50
CA ALA A 68 -13.68 0.61 10.50
C ALA A 68 -14.11 1.05 11.92
N TYR A 69 -14.57 2.29 12.08
CA TYR A 69 -15.02 2.79 13.38
C TYR A 69 -16.30 2.08 13.88
N PHE A 70 -17.26 1.75 13.00
CA PHE A 70 -18.43 0.96 13.39
C PHE A 70 -18.05 -0.44 13.85
N ALA A 71 -17.11 -1.10 13.17
CA ALA A 71 -16.60 -2.42 13.57
C ALA A 71 -15.93 -2.35 14.95
N GLU A 72 -15.15 -1.31 15.21
CA GLU A 72 -14.48 -1.11 16.50
C GLU A 72 -15.48 -0.81 17.63
N ALA A 73 -16.49 0.05 17.40
CA ALA A 73 -17.56 0.28 18.35
C ALA A 73 -18.33 -1.02 18.68
N LYS A 74 -18.62 -1.84 17.67
CA LYS A 74 -19.24 -3.16 17.85
C LYS A 74 -18.36 -4.09 18.69
N LEU A 75 -17.06 -4.17 18.41
CA LEU A 75 -16.12 -4.99 19.17
C LEU A 75 -16.09 -4.60 20.65
N ALA A 76 -16.01 -3.31 20.96
CA ALA A 76 -16.02 -2.84 22.34
C ALA A 76 -17.32 -3.19 23.09
N ARG A 77 -18.48 -3.13 22.41
CA ARG A 77 -19.76 -3.59 22.99
C ARG A 77 -19.74 -5.08 23.29
N GLU A 78 -19.21 -5.89 22.38
CA GLU A 78 -19.10 -7.34 22.58
C GLU A 78 -18.15 -7.68 23.74
N GLN A 79 -17.02 -6.99 23.85
CA GLN A 79 -16.08 -7.14 24.96
C GLN A 79 -16.71 -6.71 26.29
N ALA A 80 -17.43 -5.59 26.33
CA ALA A 80 -18.13 -5.13 27.53
C ALA A 80 -19.20 -6.12 28.01
N ARG A 81 -19.86 -6.84 27.09
CA ARG A 81 -20.84 -7.88 27.42
C ARG A 81 -20.16 -9.16 27.95
N LYS A 82 -19.05 -9.56 27.35
CA LYS A 82 -18.31 -10.79 27.72
C LYS A 82 -17.50 -10.64 29.02
N GLY A 83 -16.96 -9.46 29.29
CA GLY A 83 -16.10 -9.19 30.44
C GLY A 83 -16.82 -8.75 31.72
N GLY A 84 -18.16 -8.85 31.77
CA GLY A 84 -18.99 -8.17 32.77
C GLY A 84 -19.19 -6.70 32.41
N ALA A 85 -20.41 -6.19 32.57
CA ALA A 85 -20.90 -4.91 32.04
C ALA A 85 -19.94 -3.72 32.32
N ASN A 86 -18.97 -3.52 31.43
CA ASN A 86 -17.96 -2.48 31.55
C ASN A 86 -18.55 -1.16 31.03
N ALA A 87 -19.06 -0.34 31.95
CA ALA A 87 -19.68 0.94 31.63
C ALA A 87 -18.75 1.88 30.85
N HIS A 88 -17.43 1.80 31.07
CA HIS A 88 -16.46 2.60 30.31
C HIS A 88 -16.39 2.17 28.84
N LEU A 89 -16.28 0.87 28.56
CA LEU A 89 -16.29 0.35 27.18
C LEU A 89 -17.60 0.67 26.46
N MET A 90 -18.73 0.59 27.16
CA MET A 90 -20.03 0.98 26.60
C MET A 90 -20.06 2.48 26.25
N SER A 91 -19.62 3.35 27.16
CA SER A 91 -19.53 4.80 26.94
C SER A 91 -18.59 5.15 25.79
N TRP A 92 -17.42 4.50 25.72
CA TRP A 92 -16.47 4.66 24.63
C TRP A 92 -17.07 4.22 23.29
N SER A 93 -17.70 3.04 23.24
CA SER A 93 -18.34 2.54 22.01
C SER A 93 -19.40 3.50 21.48
N ALA A 94 -20.18 4.13 22.37
CA ALA A 94 -21.21 5.10 21.98
C ALA A 94 -20.61 6.39 21.39
N ARG A 95 -19.45 6.85 21.88
CA ARG A 95 -18.73 8.00 21.31
C ARG A 95 -18.15 7.67 19.94
N VAL A 96 -17.53 6.50 19.81
CA VAL A 96 -16.97 6.03 18.53
C VAL A 96 -18.05 5.88 17.48
N ASP A 97 -19.18 5.27 17.83
CA ASP A 97 -20.35 5.10 16.96
C ASP A 97 -20.93 6.44 16.51
N ARG A 98 -20.98 7.43 17.41
CA ARG A 98 -21.43 8.79 17.08
C ARG A 98 -20.48 9.47 16.11
N TYR A 99 -19.17 9.32 16.29
CA TYR A 99 -18.17 9.83 15.35
C TYR A 99 -18.32 9.16 13.99
N ALA A 100 -18.40 7.83 13.94
CA ALA A 100 -18.62 7.06 12.71
C ALA A 100 -19.90 7.47 11.95
N SER A 101 -20.95 7.83 12.69
CA SER A 101 -22.22 8.30 12.13
C SER A 101 -22.14 9.68 11.46
N GLN A 102 -21.04 10.42 11.62
CA GLN A 102 -20.82 11.69 10.91
C GLN A 102 -20.38 11.47 9.45
N MET A 103 -19.72 10.35 9.14
CA MET A 103 -19.21 10.07 7.79
C MET A 103 -20.34 9.85 6.77
N PRO A 104 -21.41 9.08 7.04
CA PRO A 104 -22.57 9.01 6.14
C PRO A 104 -23.16 10.37 5.78
N LEU A 105 -23.20 11.30 6.74
CA LEU A 105 -23.67 12.67 6.47
C LEU A 105 -22.73 13.45 5.54
N LEU A 106 -21.43 13.13 5.52
CA LEU A 106 -20.49 13.71 4.56
C LEU A 106 -20.63 13.07 3.19
N LEU A 107 -20.92 11.77 3.13
CA LEU A 107 -21.21 11.07 1.88
C LEU A 107 -22.46 11.64 1.20
N GLU A 108 -23.52 11.91 1.96
CA GLU A 108 -24.72 12.60 1.46
C GLU A 108 -24.40 13.99 0.87
N ASP A 109 -23.56 14.78 1.55
CA ASP A 109 -23.11 16.07 1.00
C ASP A 109 -22.32 15.90 -0.31
N ILE A 110 -21.47 14.88 -0.42
CA ILE A 110 -20.74 14.60 -1.67
C ILE A 110 -21.73 14.25 -2.80
N GLU A 111 -22.73 13.42 -2.52
CA GLU A 111 -23.78 13.05 -3.49
C GLU A 111 -24.62 14.25 -3.95
N LEU A 112 -24.83 15.22 -3.05
CA LEU A 112 -25.49 16.50 -3.38
C LEU A 112 -24.59 17.49 -4.15
N GLY A 113 -23.35 17.10 -4.45
CA GLY A 113 -22.41 17.90 -5.25
C GLY A 113 -21.63 18.95 -4.46
N PHE A 114 -21.58 18.85 -3.13
CA PHE A 114 -20.74 19.76 -2.35
C PHE A 114 -19.24 19.53 -2.67
N PRO A 115 -18.44 20.60 -2.73
CA PRO A 115 -17.05 20.50 -3.12
C PRO A 115 -16.24 19.74 -2.05
N VAL A 116 -15.40 18.84 -2.53
CA VAL A 116 -14.44 18.07 -1.72
C VAL A 116 -13.07 18.70 -1.84
N THR A 117 -12.41 18.88 -0.70
CA THR A 117 -11.01 19.31 -0.63
C THR A 117 -10.19 18.28 0.13
N LEU A 118 -9.02 17.96 -0.42
CA LEU A 118 -8.07 17.02 0.14
C LEU A 118 -6.84 17.81 0.60
N ALA A 119 -6.31 17.49 1.77
CA ALA A 119 -5.09 18.11 2.29
C ALA A 119 -4.24 17.09 3.03
N ILE A 120 -2.94 17.02 2.73
CA ILE A 120 -2.00 16.18 3.47
C ILE A 120 -1.37 17.04 4.58
N GLY A 121 -1.52 16.60 5.82
CA GLY A 121 -0.95 17.26 7.00
C GLY A 121 0.55 17.02 7.14
N GLY A 122 1.21 17.76 8.05
CA GLY A 122 2.65 17.64 8.30
C GLY A 122 3.08 16.29 8.90
N ASP A 123 2.15 15.54 9.50
CA ASP A 123 2.32 14.16 9.93
C ASP A 123 2.06 13.14 8.81
N LYS A 124 1.87 13.62 7.58
CA LYS A 124 1.45 12.85 6.39
C LYS A 124 0.06 12.22 6.49
N SER A 125 -0.74 12.60 7.49
CA SER A 125 -2.15 12.19 7.56
C SER A 125 -2.97 12.94 6.52
N LEU A 126 -3.84 12.23 5.81
CA LEU A 126 -4.77 12.86 4.88
C LEU A 126 -5.98 13.42 5.62
N ALA A 127 -6.38 14.64 5.30
CA ALA A 127 -7.63 15.26 5.73
C ALA A 127 -8.56 15.46 4.53
N ILE A 128 -9.83 15.13 4.71
CA ILE A 128 -10.92 15.34 3.75
C ILE A 128 -11.85 16.40 4.33
N THR A 129 -12.14 17.45 3.57
CA THR A 129 -13.11 18.48 3.96
C THR A 129 -14.24 18.58 2.94
N VAL A 130 -15.48 18.47 3.44
CA VAL A 130 -16.72 18.59 2.66
C VAL A 130 -17.66 19.54 3.40
N ALA A 131 -18.20 20.54 2.72
CA ALA A 131 -19.10 21.54 3.31
C ALA A 131 -18.54 22.18 4.61
N GLY A 132 -17.22 22.41 4.67
CA GLY A 132 -16.53 22.99 5.84
C GLY A 132 -16.31 22.04 7.02
N ARG A 133 -16.70 20.76 6.90
CA ARG A 133 -16.46 19.72 7.90
C ARG A 133 -15.24 18.90 7.52
N THR A 134 -14.25 18.84 8.39
CA THR A 134 -12.98 18.14 8.15
C THR A 134 -12.91 16.82 8.91
N VAL A 135 -12.51 15.76 8.22
CA VAL A 135 -12.22 14.44 8.79
C VAL A 135 -10.78 14.06 8.47
N ILE A 136 -10.03 13.66 9.50
CA ILE A 136 -8.68 13.11 9.33
C ILE A 136 -8.81 11.60 9.08
N LEU A 137 -8.11 11.11 8.08
CA LEU A 137 -8.18 9.74 7.60
C LEU A 137 -7.27 8.79 8.40
N SER A 138 -7.56 8.67 9.69
CA SER A 138 -6.80 7.80 10.61
C SER A 138 -7.64 6.61 11.05
N HIS A 139 -7.16 5.41 10.73
CA HIS A 139 -7.77 4.16 11.14
C HIS A 139 -7.78 4.05 12.68
N PRO A 140 -8.85 3.52 13.32
CA PRO A 140 -8.93 3.39 14.78
C PRO A 140 -7.79 2.54 15.40
N ARG A 141 -7.16 1.69 14.59
CA ARG A 141 -6.00 0.86 14.96
C ARG A 141 -4.83 1.23 14.07
N LEU A 142 -3.81 1.87 14.65
CA LEU A 142 -2.66 2.39 13.89
C LEU A 142 -1.92 1.30 13.10
N TYR A 143 -1.83 0.08 13.63
CA TYR A 143 -1.16 -1.03 12.95
C TYR A 143 -1.95 -1.57 11.73
N GLU A 144 -3.20 -1.15 11.54
CA GLU A 144 -4.00 -1.47 10.34
C GLU A 144 -4.04 -0.30 9.34
N GLN A 145 -3.37 0.82 9.61
CA GLN A 145 -3.40 2.03 8.77
C GLN A 145 -2.94 1.73 7.33
N ASN A 146 -1.82 1.02 7.15
CA ASN A 146 -1.31 0.74 5.80
C ASN A 146 -2.24 -0.17 5.00
N ALA A 147 -2.85 -1.16 5.65
CA ALA A 147 -3.84 -2.03 5.02
C ALA A 147 -5.09 -1.22 4.60
N PHE A 148 -5.54 -0.33 5.47
CA PHE A 148 -6.65 0.58 5.21
C PHE A 148 -6.39 1.53 4.03
N GLU A 149 -5.21 2.16 3.97
CA GLU A 149 -4.80 3.03 2.85
C GLU A 149 -4.70 2.24 1.55
N GLN A 150 -4.17 1.02 1.60
CA GLN A 150 -4.08 0.15 0.43
C GLN A 150 -5.46 -0.25 -0.11
N ASP A 151 -6.43 -0.58 0.77
CA ASP A 151 -7.80 -0.90 0.36
C ASP A 151 -8.45 0.27 -0.40
N ILE A 152 -8.27 1.49 0.09
CA ILE A 152 -8.78 2.71 -0.55
C ILE A 152 -8.15 2.89 -1.92
N LEU A 153 -6.83 2.74 -2.00
CA LEU A 153 -6.08 2.89 -3.23
C LEU A 153 -6.51 1.85 -4.29
N VAL A 154 -6.68 0.59 -3.90
CA VAL A 154 -7.17 -0.47 -4.79
C VAL A 154 -8.59 -0.16 -5.29
N ALA A 155 -9.49 0.21 -4.38
CA ALA A 155 -10.88 0.53 -4.74
C ALA A 155 -10.97 1.74 -5.69
N PHE A 156 -10.16 2.78 -5.45
CA PHE A 156 -10.10 3.95 -6.32
C PHE A 156 -9.52 3.62 -7.69
N CYS A 157 -8.39 2.91 -7.74
CA CYS A 157 -7.73 2.54 -9.00
C CYS A 157 -8.52 1.50 -9.83
N ALA A 158 -9.51 0.83 -9.25
CA ALA A 158 -10.45 0.00 -10.00
C ALA A 158 -11.43 0.83 -10.84
N GLN A 159 -11.62 2.11 -10.50
CA GLN A 159 -12.55 3.03 -11.17
C GLN A 159 -11.82 4.10 -11.98
N HIS A 160 -10.61 4.47 -11.58
CA HIS A 160 -9.82 5.56 -12.17
C HIS A 160 -8.43 5.07 -12.60
N SER A 161 -7.89 5.60 -13.71
CA SER A 161 -6.51 5.28 -14.10
C SER A 161 -5.53 5.93 -13.11
N CYS A 162 -4.81 5.08 -12.38
CA CYS A 162 -3.75 5.49 -11.45
C CYS A 162 -2.35 5.50 -12.08
N GLU A 163 -2.26 5.35 -13.41
CA GLU A 163 -0.99 5.33 -14.15
C GLU A 163 -0.30 6.70 -14.08
N GLN A 164 -1.09 7.78 -14.13
CA GLN A 164 -0.62 9.18 -14.13
C GLN A 164 0.01 9.62 -12.80
N VAL A 165 -0.19 8.85 -11.73
CA VAL A 165 0.35 9.13 -10.39
C VAL A 165 1.60 8.29 -10.09
N SER A 166 2.04 7.47 -11.05
CA SER A 166 3.29 6.74 -10.98
C SER A 166 4.35 7.51 -11.78
N PRO A 167 5.52 7.83 -11.22
CA PRO A 167 6.60 8.41 -12.02
C PRO A 167 6.92 7.46 -13.17
N ASP A 168 7.01 8.03 -14.38
CA ASP A 168 7.14 7.35 -15.70
C ASP A 168 7.61 5.89 -15.57
N SER A 169 6.63 4.98 -15.53
CA SER A 169 6.87 3.56 -15.52
C SER A 169 7.37 3.15 -16.90
N GLY A 170 8.68 3.24 -17.10
CA GLY A 170 9.34 2.90 -18.34
C GLY A 170 8.89 1.52 -18.84
N LYS A 171 8.39 1.52 -20.08
CA LYS A 171 7.88 0.38 -20.87
C LYS A 171 6.61 -0.28 -20.30
N ALA A 172 5.54 -0.16 -21.09
CA ALA A 172 4.30 -0.92 -20.96
C ALA A 172 4.56 -2.42 -21.14
N ALA A 173 5.01 -3.09 -20.07
CA ALA A 173 4.99 -4.54 -20.01
C ALA A 173 3.53 -5.03 -19.84
N PRO A 174 3.14 -6.18 -20.42
CA PRO A 174 1.77 -6.69 -20.35
C PRO A 174 1.29 -6.81 -18.91
N ILE A 175 0.09 -6.31 -18.57
CA ILE A 175 -0.52 -6.39 -17.24
C ILE A 175 -0.42 -7.84 -16.73
N PRO A 176 0.09 -8.09 -15.51
CA PRO A 176 0.18 -9.43 -14.98
C PRO A 176 -1.26 -9.86 -14.70
N VAL A 177 -1.83 -10.67 -15.59
CA VAL A 177 -3.12 -11.31 -15.31
C VAL A 177 -2.84 -12.49 -14.41
N SER A 178 -3.34 -12.45 -13.18
CA SER A 178 -3.37 -13.65 -12.35
C SER A 178 -4.10 -14.73 -13.12
N ALA A 179 -3.38 -15.81 -13.45
CA ALA A 179 -3.94 -16.90 -14.20
C ALA A 179 -5.15 -17.45 -13.42
N LEU A 180 -6.34 -17.38 -14.03
CA LEU A 180 -7.63 -17.77 -13.42
C LEU A 180 -7.64 -19.21 -12.89
N LYS A 181 -6.71 -20.06 -13.33
CA LYS A 181 -6.48 -21.39 -12.78
C LYS A 181 -5.07 -21.87 -13.05
N ILE A 182 -4.29 -22.10 -11.99
CA ILE A 182 -2.99 -22.77 -12.10
C ILE A 182 -3.19 -24.27 -12.33
N ARG A 183 -2.44 -24.82 -13.29
CA ARG A 183 -2.43 -26.25 -13.61
C ARG A 183 -0.98 -26.75 -13.63
N PRO A 184 -0.46 -27.24 -12.50
CA PRO A 184 0.89 -27.78 -12.45
C PRO A 184 1.02 -29.05 -13.29
N GLN A 185 2.20 -29.24 -13.88
CA GLN A 185 2.58 -30.48 -14.52
C GLN A 185 3.00 -31.51 -13.47
N TRP A 186 2.56 -32.76 -13.64
CA TRP A 186 2.89 -33.85 -12.73
C TRP A 186 3.76 -34.89 -13.43
N SER A 187 4.82 -35.32 -12.75
CA SER A 187 5.62 -36.47 -13.13
C SER A 187 5.78 -37.44 -11.97
N PHE A 188 5.98 -38.72 -12.29
CA PHE A 188 5.98 -39.81 -11.32
C PHE A 188 7.23 -40.67 -11.52
N ARG A 189 7.90 -41.00 -10.41
CA ARG A 189 8.99 -41.97 -10.35
C ARG A 189 8.67 -42.99 -9.26
N GLU A 190 9.48 -44.04 -9.17
CA GLU A 190 9.30 -45.06 -8.14
C GLU A 190 9.38 -44.42 -6.75
N GLY A 191 8.26 -44.43 -6.01
CA GLY A 191 8.15 -43.84 -4.67
C GLY A 191 7.99 -42.31 -4.62
N GLU A 192 8.13 -41.58 -5.73
CA GLU A 192 8.14 -40.12 -5.74
C GLU A 192 7.13 -39.52 -6.74
N SER A 193 6.59 -38.35 -6.41
CA SER A 193 5.86 -37.52 -7.36
C SER A 193 6.40 -36.09 -7.35
N VAL A 194 6.46 -35.48 -8.53
CA VAL A 194 6.95 -34.11 -8.69
C VAL A 194 5.88 -33.28 -9.38
N CYS A 195 5.57 -32.15 -8.76
CA CYS A 195 4.66 -31.13 -9.25
C CYS A 195 5.48 -29.92 -9.72
N ALA A 196 5.31 -29.46 -10.96
CA ALA A 196 6.11 -28.38 -11.51
C ALA A 196 5.25 -27.32 -12.22
N TYR A 197 5.61 -26.05 -12.08
CA TYR A 197 4.98 -24.94 -12.78
C TYR A 197 5.95 -23.75 -12.89
N ASN A 198 6.16 -23.24 -14.10
CA ASN A 198 6.96 -22.04 -14.40
C ASN A 198 8.32 -21.94 -13.67
N GLY A 199 9.10 -23.03 -13.62
CA GLY A 199 10.41 -23.05 -12.97
C GLY A 199 10.40 -23.33 -11.46
N ILE A 200 9.22 -23.50 -10.86
CA ILE A 200 9.06 -23.99 -9.49
C ILE A 200 8.72 -25.48 -9.55
N SER A 201 9.39 -26.29 -8.74
CA SER A 201 9.07 -27.71 -8.56
C SER A 201 8.95 -28.09 -7.09
N VAL A 202 8.02 -28.98 -6.79
CA VAL A 202 7.80 -29.55 -5.45
C VAL A 202 7.88 -31.06 -5.57
N ARG A 203 8.80 -31.67 -4.81
CA ARG A 203 8.97 -33.11 -4.71
C ARG A 203 8.23 -33.66 -3.49
N PHE A 204 7.48 -34.73 -3.72
CA PHE A 204 6.79 -35.52 -2.72
C PHE A 204 7.42 -36.92 -2.70
N ASN A 205 7.89 -37.38 -1.54
CA ASN A 205 8.54 -38.69 -1.37
C ASN A 205 7.55 -39.85 -1.16
N THR A 206 6.27 -39.63 -1.49
CA THR A 206 5.19 -40.61 -1.31
C THR A 206 4.07 -40.37 -2.31
N THR A 207 3.52 -41.45 -2.83
CA THR A 207 2.33 -41.45 -3.71
C THR A 207 1.06 -41.88 -2.97
N ARG A 208 1.12 -42.11 -1.65
CA ARG A 208 -0.04 -42.60 -0.88
C ARG A 208 -1.14 -41.56 -0.70
N ASN A 209 -0.81 -40.26 -0.67
CA ASN A 209 -1.77 -39.18 -0.45
C ASN A 209 -1.79 -38.17 -1.63
N MET A 210 -1.91 -38.69 -2.86
CA MET A 210 -1.89 -37.86 -4.08
C MET A 210 -2.99 -36.80 -4.14
N ALA A 211 -4.13 -37.03 -3.51
CA ALA A 211 -5.21 -36.04 -3.46
C ALA A 211 -4.77 -34.78 -2.68
N ASN A 212 -4.20 -34.96 -1.49
CA ASN A 212 -3.65 -33.86 -0.70
C ASN A 212 -2.45 -33.21 -1.39
N SER A 213 -1.53 -34.00 -1.96
CA SER A 213 -0.38 -33.48 -2.70
C SER A 213 -0.80 -32.57 -3.87
N ARG A 214 -1.87 -32.93 -4.58
CA ARG A 214 -2.43 -32.09 -5.65
C ARG A 214 -2.99 -30.78 -5.12
N LEU A 215 -3.84 -30.85 -4.10
CA LEU A 215 -4.46 -29.67 -3.50
C LEU A 215 -3.42 -28.68 -2.97
N ILE A 216 -2.43 -29.18 -2.21
CA ILE A 216 -1.42 -28.31 -1.61
C ILE A 216 -0.46 -27.73 -2.65
N CYS A 217 -0.11 -28.51 -3.70
CA CYS A 217 0.71 -27.96 -4.77
C CYS A 217 -0.03 -26.90 -5.59
N GLU A 218 -1.30 -27.14 -5.93
CA GLU A 218 -2.13 -26.16 -6.65
C GLU A 218 -2.27 -24.87 -5.85
N GLN A 219 -2.59 -24.98 -4.55
CA GLN A 219 -2.65 -23.83 -3.65
C GLN A 219 -1.31 -23.10 -3.56
N PHE A 220 -0.22 -23.82 -3.35
CA PHE A 220 1.12 -23.24 -3.27
C PHE A 220 1.48 -22.44 -4.52
N MET A 221 1.29 -23.03 -5.70
CA MET A 221 1.61 -22.35 -6.95
C MET A 221 0.73 -21.12 -7.17
N GLN A 222 -0.57 -21.22 -6.83
CA GLN A 222 -1.48 -20.08 -6.88
C GLN A 222 -1.00 -18.93 -5.98
N GLU A 223 -0.63 -19.22 -4.73
CA GLU A 223 -0.15 -18.20 -3.78
C GLU A 223 1.13 -17.51 -4.26
N VAL A 224 2.10 -18.27 -4.77
CA VAL A 224 3.37 -17.72 -5.26
C VAL A 224 3.17 -16.83 -6.50
N ILE A 225 2.30 -17.25 -7.42
CA ILE A 225 2.04 -16.50 -8.66
C ILE A 225 1.25 -15.25 -8.37
N THR A 226 0.19 -15.35 -7.55
CA THR A 226 -0.57 -14.18 -7.11
C THR A 226 0.34 -13.17 -6.42
N LEU A 227 1.24 -13.63 -5.53
CA LEU A 227 2.21 -12.73 -4.90
C LEU A 227 3.17 -12.08 -5.91
N ALA A 228 3.69 -12.84 -6.88
CA ALA A 228 4.58 -12.30 -7.89
C ALA A 228 3.88 -11.27 -8.80
N ASP A 229 2.64 -11.53 -9.19
CA ASP A 229 1.83 -10.62 -10.00
C ASP A 229 1.54 -9.31 -9.26
N GLU A 230 1.19 -9.40 -7.98
CA GLU A 230 0.94 -8.24 -7.11
C GLU A 230 2.20 -7.40 -6.91
N LEU A 231 3.35 -8.04 -6.65
CA LEU A 231 4.62 -7.32 -6.55
C LEU A 231 5.05 -6.70 -7.90
N ALA A 232 4.81 -7.40 -9.02
CA ALA A 232 5.09 -6.87 -10.35
C ALA A 232 4.21 -5.66 -10.67
N TRP A 233 2.94 -5.69 -10.25
CA TRP A 233 2.03 -4.56 -10.36
C TRP A 233 2.53 -3.35 -9.58
N GLN A 234 2.93 -3.54 -8.32
CA GLN A 234 3.47 -2.45 -7.48
C GLN A 234 4.78 -1.90 -8.06
N TRP A 235 5.68 -2.78 -8.49
CA TRP A 235 6.95 -2.40 -9.13
C TRP A 235 6.73 -1.52 -10.37
N ARG A 236 5.76 -1.86 -11.22
CA ARG A 236 5.40 -1.05 -12.38
C ARG A 236 4.83 0.30 -12.01
N HIS A 237 4.16 0.44 -10.87
CA HIS A 237 3.71 1.72 -10.34
C HIS A 237 4.82 2.46 -9.57
N ALA A 238 6.08 2.14 -9.89
CA ALA A 238 7.30 2.72 -9.33
C ALA A 238 7.35 2.67 -7.79
N VAL A 239 6.76 1.63 -7.21
CA VAL A 239 6.95 1.31 -5.79
C VAL A 239 8.29 0.59 -5.63
N SER A 240 9.18 1.16 -4.81
CA SER A 240 10.42 0.49 -4.43
C SER A 240 10.11 -0.72 -3.54
N ILE A 241 10.85 -1.80 -3.77
CA ILE A 241 10.71 -3.05 -3.02
C ILE A 241 12.05 -3.36 -2.31
N ASP A 242 12.02 -3.34 -0.98
CA ASP A 242 13.11 -3.73 -0.09
C ASP A 242 13.15 -5.26 0.04
N TRP A 243 13.61 -5.95 -1.01
CA TRP A 243 13.57 -7.42 -1.14
C TRP A 243 14.05 -8.19 0.10
N ASP A 244 15.11 -7.74 0.75
CA ASP A 244 15.69 -8.43 1.91
C ASP A 244 14.82 -8.29 3.17
N ARG A 245 13.95 -7.28 3.22
CA ARG A 245 13.07 -6.95 4.35
C ARG A 245 11.63 -7.43 4.19
N LEU A 246 11.29 -8.02 3.04
CA LEU A 246 9.94 -8.55 2.82
C LEU A 246 9.61 -9.62 3.85
N GLU A 247 8.47 -9.44 4.51
CA GLU A 247 7.92 -10.34 5.51
C GLU A 247 6.40 -10.36 5.44
N ILE A 248 5.83 -11.56 5.42
CA ILE A 248 4.38 -11.77 5.40
C ILE A 248 3.86 -11.64 6.83
N GLN A 249 3.01 -10.65 7.06
CA GLN A 249 2.38 -10.39 8.34
C GLN A 249 0.89 -10.74 8.30
N PRO A 250 0.30 -11.27 9.38
CA PRO A 250 -1.13 -11.52 9.42
C PRO A 250 -1.89 -10.19 9.49
N THR A 251 -3.04 -10.11 8.80
CA THR A 251 -3.96 -8.99 8.97
C THR A 251 -5.07 -9.41 9.94
N PRO A 252 -5.22 -8.78 11.12
CA PRO A 252 -6.19 -9.22 12.11
C PRO A 252 -7.62 -9.25 11.56
N SER A 253 -8.34 -10.35 11.84
CA SER A 253 -9.73 -10.56 11.41
C SER A 253 -9.96 -10.60 9.89
N ARG A 254 -8.90 -10.79 9.09
CA ARG A 254 -8.97 -10.86 7.63
C ARG A 254 -8.22 -12.08 7.08
N PRO A 255 -8.65 -12.66 5.94
CA PRO A 255 -7.92 -13.75 5.29
C PRO A 255 -6.63 -13.28 4.58
N GLU A 256 -6.55 -12.01 4.20
CA GLU A 256 -5.39 -11.41 3.57
C GLU A 256 -4.22 -11.27 4.55
N HIS A 257 -3.03 -11.35 3.99
CA HIS A 257 -1.77 -11.11 4.67
C HIS A 257 -1.16 -9.83 4.11
N MET A 258 -0.52 -9.08 5.00
CA MET A 258 0.11 -7.82 4.69
C MET A 258 1.59 -8.04 4.37
N LEU A 259 2.07 -7.43 3.30
CA LEU A 259 3.49 -7.41 2.95
C LEU A 259 3.92 -5.96 2.79
N GLN A 260 4.74 -5.48 3.72
CA GLN A 260 5.33 -4.13 3.63
C GLN A 260 6.47 -4.16 2.61
N LEU A 261 6.37 -3.30 1.59
CA LEU A 261 7.26 -3.29 0.44
C LEU A 261 8.52 -2.46 0.68
N ASN A 262 8.42 -1.39 1.48
CA ASN A 262 9.55 -0.51 1.77
C ASN A 262 9.40 0.20 3.13
N THR A 263 10.44 0.92 3.55
CA THR A 263 10.42 1.71 4.79
C THR A 263 9.47 2.91 4.77
N VAL A 264 8.99 3.32 3.61
CA VAL A 264 8.09 4.48 3.46
C VAL A 264 6.65 4.12 3.84
N GLY A 265 6.30 2.83 3.77
CA GLY A 265 5.00 2.31 4.21
C GLY A 265 4.16 1.71 3.09
N ASP A 266 4.66 1.67 1.84
CA ASP A 266 3.97 0.98 0.76
C ASP A 266 3.75 -0.48 1.12
N THR A 267 2.54 -0.96 0.86
CA THR A 267 2.07 -2.24 1.36
C THR A 267 1.19 -2.91 0.32
N VAL A 268 1.23 -4.23 0.25
CA VAL A 268 0.27 -5.02 -0.52
C VAL A 268 -0.45 -6.02 0.37
N LEU A 269 -1.72 -6.27 0.04
CA LEU A 269 -2.56 -7.26 0.71
C LEU A 269 -2.76 -8.44 -0.21
N VAL A 270 -2.40 -9.64 0.26
CA VAL A 270 -2.42 -10.87 -0.54
C VAL A 270 -2.91 -12.05 0.27
N THR A 271 -3.73 -12.93 -0.31
CA THR A 271 -4.15 -14.16 0.37
C THR A 271 -3.11 -15.26 0.15
N VAL A 272 -2.17 -15.38 1.10
CA VAL A 272 -1.03 -16.34 1.03
C VAL A 272 -0.87 -17.19 2.31
N PRO A 273 -1.94 -17.89 2.76
CA PRO A 273 -1.92 -18.63 4.02
C PRO A 273 -0.88 -19.75 4.07
N LEU A 274 -0.58 -20.42 2.95
CA LEU A 274 0.43 -21.48 2.92
C LEU A 274 1.84 -20.90 3.04
N LEU A 275 2.14 -19.81 2.33
CA LEU A 275 3.43 -19.10 2.42
C LEU A 275 3.65 -18.54 3.83
N TYR A 276 2.60 -18.01 4.47
CA TYR A 276 2.66 -17.48 5.83
C TYR A 276 2.89 -18.58 6.88
N ARG A 277 2.15 -19.68 6.80
CA ARG A 277 2.21 -20.76 7.81
C ARG A 277 3.44 -21.65 7.69
N SER A 278 4.05 -21.73 6.50
CA SER A 278 5.17 -22.62 6.23
C SER A 278 6.49 -21.91 6.51
N ALA A 279 7.10 -22.20 7.67
CA ALA A 279 8.34 -21.56 8.10
C ALA A 279 9.44 -21.64 7.03
N GLY A 280 10.02 -20.50 6.66
CA GLY A 280 11.10 -20.41 5.67
C GLY A 280 10.67 -20.56 4.20
N LEU A 281 9.44 -21.00 3.91
CA LEU A 281 8.96 -21.22 2.54
C LEU A 281 9.00 -19.94 1.72
N PHE A 282 8.46 -18.84 2.26
CA PHE A 282 8.47 -17.55 1.57
C PHE A 282 9.89 -17.11 1.20
N ARG A 283 10.85 -17.26 2.10
CA ARG A 283 12.26 -16.95 1.83
C ARG A 283 12.87 -17.84 0.75
N GLN A 284 12.48 -19.11 0.68
CA GLN A 284 12.99 -20.03 -0.34
C GLN A 284 12.45 -19.70 -1.75
N VAL A 285 11.21 -19.22 -1.87
CA VAL A 285 10.61 -18.86 -3.18
C VAL A 285 10.92 -17.42 -3.61
N LEU A 286 11.34 -16.56 -2.69
CA LEU A 286 11.58 -15.14 -2.95
C LEU A 286 12.54 -14.85 -4.11
N PRO A 287 13.64 -15.61 -4.32
CA PRO A 287 14.49 -15.42 -5.50
C PRO A 287 13.75 -15.56 -6.83
N TRP A 288 12.83 -16.54 -6.93
CA TRP A 288 11.98 -16.73 -8.10
C TRP A 288 10.96 -15.59 -8.26
N VAL A 289 10.35 -15.17 -7.17
CA VAL A 289 9.41 -14.03 -7.18
C VAL A 289 10.11 -12.76 -7.66
N ARG A 290 11.29 -12.46 -7.11
CA ARG A 290 12.12 -11.31 -7.52
C ARG A 290 12.45 -11.37 -9.01
N GLN A 291 12.90 -12.53 -9.49
CA GLN A 291 13.18 -12.78 -10.89
C GLN A 291 11.99 -12.43 -11.78
N ARG A 292 10.80 -12.91 -11.41
CA ARG A 292 9.56 -12.69 -12.15
C ARG A 292 9.15 -11.22 -12.21
N VAL A 293 9.37 -10.49 -11.12
CA VAL A 293 9.05 -9.06 -10.98
C VAL A 293 10.04 -8.17 -11.74
N THR A 294 11.33 -8.48 -11.68
CA THR A 294 12.39 -7.66 -12.31
C THR A 294 12.75 -8.08 -13.73
N GLU A 295 12.11 -9.14 -14.26
CA GLU A 295 12.38 -9.73 -15.58
C GLU A 295 13.87 -10.11 -15.79
N GLN A 296 14.52 -10.65 -14.75
CA GLN A 296 15.94 -11.06 -14.76
C GLN A 296 16.10 -12.59 -15.00
N THR A 297 17.36 -13.07 -14.99
CA THR A 297 17.83 -14.43 -15.36
C THR A 297 16.96 -15.59 -14.87
N ASP A 298 16.92 -16.72 -15.59
CA ASP A 298 16.20 -17.94 -15.22
C ASP A 298 16.64 -18.49 -13.85
N VAL A 299 15.77 -18.34 -12.84
CA VAL A 299 15.91 -18.95 -11.52
C VAL A 299 14.90 -20.09 -11.43
N SER A 300 15.36 -21.30 -11.12
CA SER A 300 14.48 -22.41 -10.74
C SER A 300 14.50 -22.61 -9.23
N VAL A 301 13.37 -23.02 -8.68
CA VAL A 301 13.23 -23.35 -7.25
C VAL A 301 12.75 -24.79 -7.13
N GLU A 302 13.47 -25.57 -6.34
CA GLU A 302 13.09 -26.94 -5.99
C GLU A 302 12.81 -27.01 -4.49
N LEU A 303 11.65 -27.60 -4.15
CA LEU A 303 11.14 -27.72 -2.79
C LEU A 303 10.91 -29.19 -2.43
N GLU A 304 11.22 -29.52 -1.18
CA GLU A 304 10.83 -30.80 -0.59
C GLU A 304 9.56 -30.64 0.24
N ALA A 305 8.50 -31.37 -0.09
CA ALA A 305 7.22 -31.27 0.60
C ALA A 305 7.29 -31.74 2.08
N ASP A 306 8.26 -32.58 2.44
CA ASP A 306 8.45 -33.09 3.80
C ASP A 306 8.86 -32.00 4.80
N ARG A 307 9.74 -31.08 4.36
CA ARG A 307 10.22 -29.93 5.14
C ARG A 307 9.10 -29.02 5.62
N TYR A 308 7.99 -29.01 4.89
CA TYR A 308 6.82 -28.19 5.18
C TYR A 308 5.65 -28.98 5.78
N GLY A 309 5.83 -30.28 6.02
CA GLY A 309 4.80 -31.14 6.60
C GLY A 309 3.65 -31.48 5.65
N TRP A 310 3.81 -31.25 4.35
CA TRP A 310 2.75 -31.40 3.33
C TRP A 310 2.43 -32.86 2.96
N GLN A 311 3.15 -33.81 3.55
CA GLN A 311 2.97 -35.24 3.32
C GLN A 311 2.16 -35.93 4.41
N LYS A 312 1.77 -35.21 5.47
CA LYS A 312 0.92 -35.75 6.54
C LYS A 312 -0.55 -35.80 6.06
N PRO A 313 -1.31 -36.84 6.44
CA PRO A 313 -2.73 -36.96 6.11
C PRO A 313 -3.57 -35.88 6.80
#